data_AF-A0A419W683-F1
#
_entry.id   AF-A0A419W683-F1
#
_cell.length_a   1.000
_cell.length_b   1.000
_cell.length_c   1.000
_cell.angle_alpha   90.00
_cell.angle_beta   90.00
_cell.angle_gamma   90.00
#
_symmetry.space_group_name_H-M   'P 1'
#
loop_
_entity.id
_entity.type
_entity.pdbx_description
1 polymer ?
#
loop_
_entity_poly.entity_id
_entity_poly.type
_entity_poly.pdbx_seq_one_letter_code
_entity_poly.pdbx_strand_id
1 'polypeptide(L)'
;MDQINELGLFIAKLLGRLRNMEQEQEEGDLLLAEAKDALVVQFGWELEDLLFMDDAAFIGLMEENLLAEDHYEKLAEVFHVLGDHALEHQTLLRKELYYEKALCLLKYVDKQSSNYSMMRRDKIVALEVKMKY
;
A
#
# COMPACT_ATOMS: atom_id res chain seq x y z
N MET A 1 -9.22 -23.13 6.00
CA MET A 1 -9.17 -22.64 4.60
C MET A 1 -9.95 -21.33 4.56
N ASP A 2 -9.36 -20.15 4.78
CA ASP A 2 -8.27 -19.72 5.67
C ASP A 2 -8.32 -18.20 5.53
N GLN A 3 -8.73 -17.45 6.56
CA GLN A 3 -8.87 -15.98 6.44
C GLN A 3 -7.60 -15.32 5.88
N ILE A 4 -6.44 -15.92 6.17
CA ILE A 4 -5.15 -15.55 5.59
C ILE A 4 -5.19 -15.60 4.05
N ASN A 5 -5.60 -16.73 3.48
CA ASN A 5 -5.63 -16.92 2.02
C ASN A 5 -6.66 -16.02 1.33
N GLU A 6 -7.81 -15.79 1.97
CA GLU A 6 -8.84 -14.89 1.44
C GLU A 6 -8.35 -13.45 1.37
N LEU A 7 -7.67 -12.99 2.42
CA LEU A 7 -7.09 -11.66 2.49
C LEU A 7 -5.95 -11.48 1.49
N GLY A 8 -5.03 -12.43 1.44
CA GLY A 8 -3.93 -12.43 0.48
C GLY A 8 -4.42 -12.44 -0.97
N LEU A 9 -5.53 -13.12 -1.26
CA LEU A 9 -6.18 -13.13 -2.56
C LEU A 9 -6.88 -11.81 -2.87
N PHE A 10 -7.56 -11.21 -1.88
CA PHE A 10 -8.21 -9.92 -2.02
C PHE A 10 -7.20 -8.84 -2.42
N ILE A 11 -6.11 -8.69 -1.65
CA ILE A 11 -5.10 -7.66 -1.91
C ILE A 11 -4.44 -7.90 -3.28
N ALA A 12 -4.16 -9.16 -3.63
CA ALA A 12 -3.61 -9.50 -4.94
C ALA A 12 -4.56 -9.13 -6.09
N LYS A 13 -5.88 -9.35 -5.92
CA LYS A 13 -6.89 -8.95 -6.91
C LYS A 13 -7.01 -7.43 -7.03
N LEU A 14 -6.99 -6.71 -5.91
CA LEU A 14 -6.98 -5.25 -5.92
C LEU A 14 -5.76 -4.74 -6.68
N LEU A 15 -4.56 -5.20 -6.31
CA LEU A 15 -3.32 -4.82 -6.98
C LEU A 15 -3.36 -5.14 -8.49
N GLY A 16 -3.90 -6.30 -8.87
CA GLY A 16 -4.08 -6.66 -10.28
C GLY A 16 -4.98 -5.69 -11.03
N ARG A 17 -6.10 -5.25 -10.42
CA ARG A 17 -6.99 -4.25 -11.02
C ARG A 17 -6.29 -2.90 -11.18
N LEU A 18 -5.64 -2.40 -10.12
CA LEU A 18 -4.93 -1.11 -10.17
C LEU A 18 -3.83 -1.11 -11.26
N ARG A 19 -3.11 -2.21 -11.43
CA ARG A 19 -2.10 -2.36 -12.50
C ARG A 19 -2.69 -2.42 -13.90
N ASN A 20 -3.85 -3.04 -14.06
CA ASN A 20 -4.52 -3.05 -15.36
C ASN A 20 -4.98 -1.63 -15.73
N MET A 21 -5.54 -0.89 -14.77
CA MET A 21 -5.94 0.51 -14.95
C MET A 21 -4.74 1.41 -15.29
N GLU A 22 -3.58 1.19 -14.64
CA GLU A 22 -2.30 1.82 -14.98
C GLU A 22 -1.89 1.55 -16.44
N GLN A 23 -1.99 0.29 -16.91
CA GLN A 23 -1.65 -0.07 -18.28
C GLN A 23 -2.61 0.54 -19.31
N GLU A 24 -3.87 0.67 -18.94
CA GLU A 24 -4.93 1.26 -19.76
C GLU A 24 -4.89 2.81 -19.76
N GLN A 25 -3.95 3.43 -19.01
CA GLN A 25 -3.80 4.87 -18.85
C GLN A 25 -5.09 5.55 -18.38
N GLU A 26 -5.84 4.86 -17.52
CA GLU A 26 -7.05 5.45 -16.94
C GLU A 26 -6.71 6.66 -16.06
N GLU A 27 -7.68 7.55 -15.90
CA GLU A 27 -7.54 8.73 -15.05
C GLU A 27 -7.21 8.30 -13.60
N GLY A 28 -6.19 8.91 -13.00
CA GLY A 28 -5.74 8.58 -11.64
C GLY A 28 -6.85 8.71 -10.57
N ASP A 29 -7.89 9.50 -10.84
CA ASP A 29 -9.06 9.61 -9.97
C ASP A 29 -9.91 8.32 -9.93
N LEU A 30 -10.02 7.57 -11.04
CA LEU A 30 -10.71 6.28 -11.09
C LEU A 30 -9.95 5.21 -10.31
N LEU A 31 -8.62 5.18 -10.46
CA LEU A 31 -7.75 4.27 -9.73
C LEU A 31 -7.83 4.52 -8.22
N LEU A 32 -7.85 5.80 -7.82
CA LEU A 32 -8.04 6.19 -6.43
C LEU A 32 -9.41 5.75 -5.89
N ALA A 33 -10.48 5.96 -6.65
CA ALA A 33 -11.84 5.58 -6.24
C ALA A 33 -11.93 4.05 -6.02
N GLU A 34 -11.39 3.24 -6.93
CA GLU A 34 -11.36 1.79 -6.79
C GLU A 34 -10.61 1.34 -5.53
N ALA A 35 -9.45 1.94 -5.26
CA ALA A 35 -8.68 1.61 -4.07
C ALA A 35 -9.41 1.99 -2.77
N LYS A 36 -10.06 3.16 -2.75
CA LYS A 36 -10.88 3.61 -1.62
C LYS A 36 -12.03 2.64 -1.34
N ASP A 37 -12.84 2.37 -2.36
CA ASP A 37 -14.00 1.50 -2.23
C ASP A 37 -13.59 0.11 -1.76
N ALA A 38 -12.51 -0.43 -2.31
CA ALA A 38 -12.00 -1.75 -1.91
C ALA A 38 -11.54 -1.78 -0.43
N LEU A 39 -10.81 -0.76 0.03
CA LEU A 39 -10.34 -0.69 1.42
C LEU A 39 -11.48 -0.50 2.42
N VAL A 40 -12.44 0.37 2.10
CA VAL A 40 -13.63 0.58 2.92
C VAL A 40 -14.48 -0.70 2.98
N VAL A 41 -14.70 -1.38 1.85
CA VAL A 41 -15.50 -2.61 1.83
C VAL A 41 -14.85 -3.75 2.60
N GLN A 42 -13.53 -3.93 2.43
CA GLN A 42 -12.84 -5.07 3.04
C GLN A 42 -12.48 -4.85 4.50
N PHE A 43 -12.11 -3.64 4.87
CA PHE A 43 -11.53 -3.33 6.18
C PHE A 43 -12.27 -2.23 6.95
N GLY A 44 -13.22 -1.54 6.32
CA GLY A 44 -13.88 -0.37 6.92
C GLY A 44 -12.93 0.83 7.06
N TRP A 45 -11.85 0.87 6.30
CA TRP A 45 -10.84 1.92 6.40
C TRP A 45 -11.05 3.00 5.34
N GLU A 46 -11.23 4.24 5.79
CA GLU A 46 -11.14 5.40 4.93
C GLU A 46 -9.67 5.64 4.57
N LEU A 47 -9.38 5.74 3.26
CA LEU A 47 -8.00 5.86 2.78
C LEU A 47 -7.33 7.14 3.30
N GLU A 48 -8.07 8.25 3.36
CA GLU A 48 -7.63 9.49 3.97
C GLU A 48 -7.13 9.29 5.40
N ASP A 49 -7.90 8.61 6.24
CA ASP A 49 -7.54 8.41 7.64
C ASP A 49 -6.27 7.56 7.76
N LEU A 50 -6.12 6.53 6.93
CA LEU A 50 -4.89 5.72 6.88
C LEU A 50 -3.65 6.54 6.52
N LEU A 51 -3.78 7.50 5.59
CA LEU A 51 -2.66 8.32 5.15
C LEU A 51 -2.17 9.27 6.23
N PHE A 52 -3.09 9.88 6.99
CA PHE A 52 -2.75 10.86 8.02
C PHE A 52 -2.49 10.24 9.40
N MET A 53 -2.74 8.95 9.57
CA MET A 53 -2.41 8.23 10.79
C MET A 53 -0.90 8.24 11.04
N ASP A 54 -0.46 8.31 12.29
CA ASP A 54 0.96 8.13 12.60
C ASP A 54 1.40 6.68 12.33
N ASP A 55 2.71 6.48 12.13
CA ASP A 55 3.24 5.17 11.75
C ASP A 55 2.99 4.08 12.80
N ALA A 56 2.96 4.42 14.10
CA ALA A 56 2.75 3.43 15.15
C ALA A 56 1.29 2.97 15.20
N ALA A 57 0.35 3.90 15.14
CA ALA A 57 -1.08 3.62 15.07
C ALA A 57 -1.43 2.87 13.77
N PHE A 58 -0.83 3.27 12.65
CA PHE A 58 -1.02 2.61 11.37
C PHE A 58 -0.55 1.15 11.42
N ILE A 59 0.67 0.89 11.91
CA ILE A 59 1.16 -0.47 12.07
C ILE A 59 0.29 -1.28 13.03
N GLY A 60 -0.14 -0.71 14.16
CA GLY A 60 -1.05 -1.39 15.09
C GLY A 60 -2.35 -1.83 14.41
N LEU A 61 -2.96 -0.97 13.59
CA LEU A 61 -4.14 -1.32 12.81
C LEU A 61 -3.86 -2.46 11.80
N MET A 62 -2.68 -2.44 11.17
CA MET A 62 -2.29 -3.51 10.25
C MET A 62 -2.06 -4.83 10.98
N GLU A 63 -1.45 -4.83 12.16
CA GLU A 63 -1.25 -6.02 12.99
C GLU A 63 -2.58 -6.68 13.40
N GLU A 64 -3.63 -5.89 13.62
CA GLU A 64 -4.96 -6.39 13.94
C GLU A 64 -5.67 -7.08 12.76
N ASN A 65 -5.31 -6.75 11.52
CA ASN A 65 -6.06 -7.15 10.32
C ASN A 65 -5.26 -8.01 9.34
N LEU A 66 -3.93 -7.84 9.28
CA LEU A 66 -3.04 -8.53 8.35
C LEU A 66 -2.32 -9.68 9.06
N LEU A 67 -2.61 -10.89 8.56
CA LEU A 67 -2.22 -12.13 9.23
C LEU A 67 -0.88 -12.73 8.76
N ALA A 68 -0.28 -12.25 7.67
CA ALA A 68 0.94 -12.82 7.08
C ALA A 68 1.84 -11.73 6.49
N GLU A 69 3.16 -11.95 6.51
CA GLU A 69 4.16 -10.99 5.98
C GLU A 69 3.89 -10.57 4.54
N ASP A 70 3.41 -11.50 3.70
CA ASP A 70 3.12 -11.22 2.30
C ASP A 70 1.96 -10.23 2.12
N HIS A 71 1.02 -10.16 3.06
CA HIS A 71 -0.08 -9.20 3.03
C HIS A 71 0.43 -7.77 3.19
N TYR A 72 1.40 -7.55 4.09
CA TYR A 72 2.04 -6.26 4.28
C TYR A 72 2.80 -5.84 3.02
N GLU A 73 3.55 -6.77 2.41
CA GLU A 73 4.30 -6.46 1.17
C GLU A 73 3.37 -6.13 0.00
N LYS A 74 2.25 -6.86 -0.15
CA LYS A 74 1.25 -6.59 -1.18
C LYS A 74 0.50 -5.28 -0.93
N LEU A 75 0.14 -4.98 0.32
CA LEU A 75 -0.51 -3.72 0.67
C LEU A 75 0.43 -2.53 0.49
N ALA A 76 1.73 -2.70 0.79
CA ALA A 76 2.74 -1.70 0.49
C ALA A 76 2.82 -1.41 -1.02
N GLU A 77 2.64 -2.44 -1.84
CA GLU A 77 2.60 -2.30 -3.29
C GLU A 77 1.35 -1.54 -3.77
N VAL A 78 0.19 -1.75 -3.13
CA VAL A 78 -1.02 -0.93 -3.39
C VAL A 78 -0.74 0.55 -3.11
N PHE A 79 -0.18 0.87 -1.94
CA PHE A 79 0.18 2.25 -1.60
C PHE A 79 1.23 2.85 -2.56
N HIS A 80 2.21 2.07 -2.99
CA HIS A 80 3.19 2.53 -3.98
C HIS A 80 2.53 2.87 -5.33
N VAL A 81 1.64 2.01 -5.85
CA VAL A 81 0.91 2.27 -7.11
C VAL A 81 0.06 3.52 -6.98
N LEU A 82 -0.61 3.73 -5.85
CA LEU A 82 -1.38 4.94 -5.57
C LEU A 82 -0.51 6.20 -5.56
N GLY A 83 0.68 6.14 -4.97
CA GLY A 83 1.62 7.26 -5.00
C GLY A 83 2.14 7.57 -6.41
N ASP A 84 2.36 6.55 -7.24
CA ASP A 84 2.75 6.72 -8.64
C ASP A 84 1.65 7.37 -9.50
N HIS A 85 0.39 7.20 -9.11
CA HIS A 85 -0.79 7.71 -9.82
C HIS A 85 -1.47 8.91 -9.16
N ALA A 86 -0.96 9.39 -8.03
CA ALA A 86 -1.41 10.64 -7.43
C ALA A 86 -1.06 11.78 -8.41
N LEU A 87 -2.04 12.14 -9.26
CA LEU A 87 -1.95 13.14 -10.32
C LEU A 87 -1.59 14.54 -9.78
N GLU A 88 -1.11 15.42 -10.67
CA GLU A 88 -0.76 16.84 -10.43
C GLU A 88 -1.86 17.67 -9.74
N HIS A 89 -3.12 17.21 -9.75
CA HIS A 89 -4.26 17.86 -9.08
C HIS A 89 -4.41 17.50 -7.60
N GLN A 90 -3.73 16.46 -7.14
CA GLN A 90 -3.59 16.13 -5.73
C GLN A 90 -2.24 16.69 -5.26
N THR A 91 -2.25 17.42 -4.14
CA THR A 91 -1.05 18.09 -3.63
C THR A 91 0.11 17.10 -3.52
N LEU A 92 1.33 17.51 -3.88
CA LEU A 92 2.59 16.76 -3.70
C LEU A 92 2.63 15.97 -2.37
N LEU A 93 2.12 16.58 -1.30
CA LEU A 93 1.92 15.99 0.02
C LEU A 93 1.26 14.60 0.00
N ARG A 94 0.23 14.39 -0.81
CA ARG A 94 -0.54 13.14 -0.82
C ARG A 94 0.24 12.00 -1.44
N LYS A 95 0.99 12.28 -2.51
CA LYS A 95 1.95 11.35 -3.11
C LYS A 95 2.99 10.89 -2.08
N GLU A 96 3.54 11.84 -1.32
CA GLU A 96 4.51 11.54 -0.27
C GLU A 96 3.88 10.65 0.82
N LEU A 97 2.67 10.95 1.27
CA LEU A 97 1.96 10.13 2.27
C LEU A 97 1.73 8.69 1.79
N TYR A 98 1.39 8.47 0.51
CA TYR A 98 1.26 7.13 -0.05
C TYR A 98 2.60 6.36 0.02
N TYR A 99 3.69 7.00 -0.37
CA TYR A 99 5.02 6.39 -0.29
C TYR A 99 5.47 6.15 1.15
N GLU A 100 5.15 7.04 2.08
CA GLU A 100 5.42 6.87 3.50
C GLU A 100 4.73 5.62 4.05
N LYS A 101 3.44 5.40 3.73
CA LYS A 101 2.73 4.19 4.17
C LYS A 101 3.27 2.92 3.54
N ALA A 102 3.60 2.95 2.25
CA ALA A 102 4.29 1.83 1.60
C ALA A 102 5.63 1.51 2.30
N LEU A 103 6.43 2.54 2.57
CA LEU A 103 7.74 2.40 3.21
C LEU A 103 7.62 1.91 4.66
N CYS A 104 6.63 2.39 5.40
CA CYS A 104 6.35 1.99 6.78
C CYS A 104 6.06 0.48 6.86
N LEU A 105 5.18 -0.04 6.00
CA LEU A 105 4.90 -1.48 5.91
C LEU A 105 6.16 -2.29 5.58
N LEU A 106 6.92 -1.89 4.55
CA LEU A 106 8.11 -2.63 4.15
C LEU A 106 9.19 -2.64 5.24
N LYS A 107 9.41 -1.50 5.91
CA LYS A 107 10.37 -1.40 7.01
C LYS A 107 9.93 -2.18 8.24
N TYR A 108 8.62 -2.24 8.50
CA TYR A 108 8.09 -3.07 9.57
C TYR A 108 8.37 -4.55 9.29
N VAL A 109 8.03 -5.06 8.10
CA VAL A 109 8.31 -6.45 7.73
C VAL A 109 9.81 -6.73 7.71
N ASP A 110 10.64 -5.81 7.21
CA ASP A 110 12.10 -5.97 7.19
C ASP A 110 12.71 -6.13 8.60
N LYS A 111 12.12 -5.46 9.61
CA LYS A 111 12.54 -5.57 11.02
C LYS A 111 12.04 -6.83 11.71
N GLN A 112 10.82 -7.27 11.39
CA GLN A 112 10.18 -8.41 12.05
C GLN A 112 10.56 -9.75 11.42
N SER A 113 10.79 -9.77 10.13
CA SER A 113 11.06 -11.00 9.38
C SER A 113 12.41 -11.59 9.79
N SER A 114 12.43 -12.89 10.06
CA SER A 114 13.67 -13.63 10.30
C SER A 114 14.48 -13.88 9.02
N ASN A 115 13.87 -13.63 7.85
CA ASN A 115 14.44 -13.92 6.55
C ASN A 115 14.78 -12.64 5.80
N TYR A 116 16.05 -12.50 5.44
CA TYR A 116 16.48 -11.41 4.57
C TYR A 116 15.83 -11.51 3.19
N SER A 117 15.26 -10.41 2.70
CA SER A 117 14.68 -10.30 1.37
C SER A 117 15.35 -9.17 0.59
N MET A 118 16.15 -9.53 -0.42
CA MET A 118 16.78 -8.56 -1.31
C MET A 118 15.73 -7.73 -2.07
N MET A 119 14.65 -8.37 -2.53
CA MET A 119 13.55 -7.67 -3.21
C MET A 119 12.89 -6.63 -2.32
N ARG A 120 12.67 -6.94 -1.04
CA ARG A 120 12.12 -5.98 -0.07
C ARG A 120 13.08 -4.80 0.12
N ARG A 121 14.37 -5.08 0.23
CA ARG A 121 15.39 -4.04 0.38
C ARG A 121 15.45 -3.11 -0.83
N ASP A 122 15.37 -3.66 -2.03
CA ASP A 122 15.36 -2.87 -3.27
C ASP A 122 14.10 -1.97 -3.35
N LYS A 123 12.93 -2.50 -2.96
CA LYS A 123 11.69 -1.70 -2.86
C LYS A 123 11.81 -0.55 -1.86
N ILE A 124 12.39 -0.81 -0.68
CA ILE A 124 12.65 0.23 0.34
C ILE A 124 13.53 1.33 -0.23
N VAL A 125 14.65 0.98 -0.86
CA VAL A 125 15.59 1.95 -1.44
C VAL A 125 14.93 2.75 -2.57
N ALA A 126 14.17 2.09 -3.44
CA ALA A 126 13.46 2.76 -4.52
C ALA A 126 12.47 3.83 -4.00
N LEU A 127 11.67 3.52 -2.98
CA LEU A 127 10.76 4.48 -2.35
C LEU A 127 11.53 5.63 -1.68
N GLU A 128 12.62 5.34 -0.96
CA GLU A 128 13.46 6.37 -0.33
C GLU A 128 14.10 7.33 -1.35
N VAL A 129 14.36 6.87 -2.57
CA VAL A 129 14.81 7.73 -3.67
C VAL A 129 13.66 8.59 -4.20
N LYS A 130 12.47 8.00 -4.43
CA LYS A 130 11.28 8.72 -4.92
C LYS A 130 10.78 9.82 -3.98
N MET A 131 11.08 9.75 -2.69
CA MET A 131 10.68 10.75 -1.69
C MET A 131 11.71 11.87 -1.51
N LYS A 132 12.91 11.76 -2.11
CA LYS A 132 13.96 12.80 -2.03
C LYS A 132 13.91 13.80 -3.18
N TYR A 133 13.13 13.51 -4.21
CA TYR A 133 13.03 14.24 -5.47
C TYR A 133 11.57 14.40 -5.86
#